data_AF-X0U514-F1
#
_entry.id   AF-X0U514-F1
#
_cell.length_a   1.000
_cell.length_b   1.000
_cell.length_c   1.000
_cell.angle_alpha   90.00
_cell.angle_beta   90.00
_cell.angle_gamma   90.00
#
_symmetry.space_group_name_H-M   'P 1'
#
loop_
_entity.id
_entity.type
_entity.pdbx_description
1 polymer ?
#
loop_
_entity_poly.entity_id
_entity_poly.type
_entity_poly.pdbx_seq_one_letter_code
_entity_poly.pdbx_strand_id
1 'polypeptide(L)' 'MANYHVSKDKEKGLWRITREGASRVSGYEATQAEAESASKELASNSGGG' A
#
# COMPACT_ATOMS: atom_id res chain seq x y z
N MET A 1 1.46 11.47 9.69
CA MET A 1 1.29 10.79 8.40
C MET A 1 1.04 9.32 8.62
N ALA A 2 0.13 8.69 7.86
CA ALA A 2 0.02 7.23 7.87
C ALA A 2 1.09 6.65 6.94
N ASN A 3 1.91 5.73 7.44
CA ASN A 3 2.86 5.01 6.60
C ASN A 3 2.16 3.83 5.94
N TYR A 4 2.53 3.54 4.70
CA TYR A 4 2.03 2.38 3.96
C TYR A 4 3.23 1.57 3.48
N HIS A 5 3.14 0.26 3.66
CA HIS A 5 4.14 -0.73 3.28
C HIS A 5 3.72 -1.43 2.01
N VAL A 6 4.64 -1.54 1.07
CA VAL A 6 4.46 -2.28 -0.18
C VAL A 6 5.21 -3.59 -0.07
N SER A 7 4.54 -4.70 -0.37
CA SER A 7 5.16 -6.04 -0.32
C SER A 7 4.64 -6.91 -1.46
N LYS A 8 5.47 -7.79 -1.99
CA LYS A 8 5.04 -8.73 -3.01
C LYS A 8 4.27 -9.89 -2.38
N ASP A 9 3.02 -10.04 -2.80
CA ASP A 9 2.18 -11.18 -2.49
C ASP A 9 2.57 -12.35 -3.41
N LYS A 10 3.19 -13.38 -2.85
CA LYS A 10 3.69 -14.53 -3.62
C LYS A 10 2.57 -15.45 -4.08
N GLU A 11 1.42 -15.43 -3.41
CA GLU A 11 0.27 -16.27 -3.76
C GLU A 11 -0.47 -15.72 -4.97
N LYS A 12 -0.63 -14.39 -5.04
CA LYS A 12 -1.29 -13.70 -6.17
C LYS A 12 -0.33 -13.24 -7.25
N GLY A 13 0.97 -13.15 -6.95
CA GLY A 13 1.96 -12.54 -7.84
C GLY A 13 1.83 -11.00 -7.94
N LEU A 14 1.01 -10.38 -7.11
CA LEU A 14 0.71 -8.95 -7.09
C LEU A 14 1.44 -8.24 -5.95
N TRP A 15 1.50 -6.92 -5.99
CA TRP A 15 2.06 -6.08 -4.94
C TRP A 15 0.95 -5.58 -4.03
N ARG A 16 0.97 -6.00 -2.76
CA ARG A 16 -0.01 -5.56 -1.76
C ARG A 16 0.47 -4.31 -1.05
N ILE A 17 -0.46 -3.40 -0.82
CA ILE A 17 -0.26 -2.15 -0.09
C ILE A 17 -0.93 -2.32 1.28
N THR A 18 -0.18 -2.22 2.37
CA THR A 18 -0.69 -2.42 3.73
C THR A 18 -0.38 -1.19 4.55
N ARG A 19 -1.38 -0.61 5.23
CA ARG A 19 -1.12 0.52 6.14
C ARG A 19 -0.33 0.03 7.35
N GLU A 20 0.66 0.79 7.78
CA GLU A 20 1.42 0.53 8.99
C GLU A 20 0.47 0.48 10.20
N GLY A 21 0.57 -0.61 10.97
CA GLY A 21 -0.32 -0.89 12.09
C GLY A 21 -1.70 -1.45 11.71
N ALA A 22 -2.00 -1.61 10.42
CA ALA A 22 -3.22 -2.29 9.95
C ALA A 22 -2.91 -3.72 9.52
N SER A 23 -3.73 -4.68 9.94
CA SER A 23 -3.64 -6.06 9.45
C SER A 23 -4.31 -6.25 8.08
N ARG A 24 -5.05 -5.24 7.60
CA ARG A 24 -5.74 -5.29 6.30
C ARG A 24 -4.90 -4.69 5.19
N VAL A 25 -4.93 -5.35 4.04
CA VAL A 25 -4.42 -4.82 2.79
C VAL A 25 -5.36 -3.72 2.29
N SER A 26 -4.80 -2.57 1.98
CA SER A 26 -5.50 -1.41 1.42
C SER A 26 -5.73 -1.56 -0.09
N GLY A 27 -4.83 -2.25 -0.80
CA GLY A 27 -4.93 -2.47 -2.24
C GLY A 27 -3.91 -3.49 -2.77
N TYR A 28 -4.12 -3.93 -4.02
CA TYR A 28 -3.21 -4.80 -4.76
C TYR A 28 -2.93 -4.20 -6.14
N GLU A 29 -1.67 -4.18 -6.54
CA GLU A 29 -1.23 -3.67 -7.84
C GLU A 29 -0.42 -4.71 -8.61
N ALA A 30 -0.36 -4.55 -9.93
CA ALA A 30 0.41 -5.45 -10.79
C ALA A 30 1.92 -5.26 -10.62
N THR A 31 2.37 -4.02 -10.35
CA THR A 31 3.79 -3.66 -10.28
C THR A 31 4.16 -2.98 -8.96
N GLN A 32 5.46 -3.04 -8.61
CA GLN A 32 5.98 -2.38 -7.41
C GLN A 32 5.80 -0.87 -7.50
N ALA A 33 6.07 -0.29 -8.67
CA ALA A 33 6.00 1.14 -8.91
C ALA A 33 4.58 1.68 -8.73
N GLU A 34 3.57 0.98 -9.25
CA GLU A 34 2.16 1.34 -9.04
C GLU A 34 1.77 1.25 -7.57
N ALA A 35 2.17 0.16 -6.89
CA ALA A 35 1.92 0.00 -5.46
C ALA A 35 2.57 1.10 -4.61
N GLU A 36 3.79 1.53 -4.96
CA GLU A 36 4.49 2.62 -4.30
C GLU A 36 3.87 3.99 -4.58
N SER A 37 3.37 4.23 -5.80
CA SER A 37 2.66 5.47 -6.12
C SER A 37 1.35 5.55 -5.33
N ALA A 38 0.54 4.49 -5.38
CA ALA A 38 -0.71 4.40 -4.65
C ALA A 38 -0.51 4.47 -3.12
N SER A 39 0.55 3.87 -2.58
CA SER A 39 0.87 3.94 -1.15
C SER A 39 1.19 5.37 -0.69
N LYS A 40 1.89 6.16 -1.52
CA LYS A 40 2.18 7.58 -1.26
C LYS A 40 0.94 8.46 -1.33
N GLU A 41 0.05 8.21 -2.30
CA GLU A 41 -1.24 8.92 -2.38
C GLU A 41 -2.12 8.61 -1.17
N LEU A 42 -2.19 7.34 -0.75
CA LEU A 42 -2.92 6.92 0.45
C LEU A 42 -2.33 7.53 1.73
N ALA A 43 -0.99 7.59 1.84
CA ALA A 43 -0.28 8.23 2.94
C ALA A 43 -0.63 9.73 3.05
N SER A 44 -0.69 10.40 1.89
CA SER A 44 -1.01 11.82 1.78
C SER A 44 -2.48 12.09 2.17
N ASN A 45 -3.41 11.27 1.70
CA ASN A 45 -4.84 11.39 2.02
C ASN A 45 -5.19 11.01 3.46
N SER A 46 -4.40 10.17 4.12
CA SER A 46 -4.67 9.72 5.50
C SER A 46 -4.19 10.69 6.60
N GLY A 47 -3.66 11.86 6.23
CA GLY A 47 -3.03 12.82 7.15
C GLY A 47 -3.78 14.14 7.38
N GLY A 48 -4.94 14.36 6.75
CA GLY A 48 -5.71 15.59 6.92
C GLY A 48 -6.89 15.41 7.88
N GLY A 49 -6.72 15.85 9.12
CA GLY A 49 -7.75 15.99 10.14
C GLY A 49 -7.49 17.23 10.96
#